data_AF-A0A7W0SSH6-F1
#
_entry.id   AF-A0A7W0SSH6-F1
#
_cell.length_a   1.000
_cell.length_b   1.000
_cell.length_c   1.000
_cell.angle_alpha   90.00
_cell.angle_beta   90.00
_cell.angle_gamma   90.00
#
_symmetry.space_group_name_H-M   'P 1'
#
loop_
_entity.id
_entity.type
_entity.pdbx_description
1 polymer ?
#
loop_
_entity_poly.entity_id
_entity_poly.type
_entity_poly.pdbx_seq_one_letter_code
_entity_poly.pdbx_strand_id
1 'polypeptide(L)'
;PLLVPELSTMTVSINDRTMTSVRLGKETQDGGRLSIPLPAAGSSGDPLVIRFAFHLRLTKDQCAIPDDPALWVTIHDDSRLAFSTKPSATAPYLSDLPTLFTSGPIADEGYPVIVMPERPDGEDFNAAAIVAHQVGNWSGRVLDPCLAE
;
A
#
# COMPACT_ATOMS: atom_id res chain seq x y z
N PRO A 1 -26.81 5.08 -11.33
CA PRO A 1 -25.58 4.70 -12.06
C PRO A 1 -25.69 4.91 -13.58
N LEU A 2 -24.74 5.67 -14.15
CA LEU A 2 -24.60 5.85 -15.60
C LEU A 2 -23.90 4.66 -16.29
N LEU A 3 -23.28 3.76 -15.52
CA LEU A 3 -22.60 2.58 -16.02
C LEU A 3 -23.57 1.48 -16.48
N VAL A 4 -23.21 0.78 -17.57
CA VAL A 4 -23.85 -0.45 -18.01
C VAL A 4 -23.21 -1.63 -17.26
N PRO A 5 -23.91 -2.27 -16.30
CA PRO A 5 -23.26 -3.22 -15.37
C PRO A 5 -22.75 -4.50 -16.03
N GLU A 6 -23.36 -4.89 -17.14
CA GLU A 6 -22.98 -6.09 -17.89
C GLU A 6 -21.62 -5.94 -18.58
N LEU A 7 -21.22 -4.70 -18.87
CA LEU A 7 -20.03 -4.33 -19.64
C LEU A 7 -19.03 -3.51 -18.80
N SER A 8 -19.32 -3.27 -17.52
CA SER A 8 -18.45 -2.49 -16.65
C SER A 8 -17.90 -3.40 -15.54
N THR A 9 -16.58 -3.49 -15.44
CA THR A 9 -15.92 -4.38 -14.49
C THR A 9 -14.73 -3.71 -13.81
N MET A 10 -14.43 -4.19 -12.60
CA MET A 10 -13.18 -3.94 -11.90
C MET A 10 -12.46 -5.27 -11.71
N THR A 11 -11.22 -5.33 -12.15
CA THR A 11 -10.33 -6.48 -11.95
C THR A 11 -9.22 -6.08 -10.98
N VAL A 12 -8.95 -6.94 -10.00
CA VAL A 12 -7.88 -6.74 -9.02
C VAL A 12 -6.82 -7.81 -9.20
N SER A 13 -5.57 -7.38 -9.30
CA SER A 13 -4.40 -8.25 -9.38
C SER A 13 -3.40 -7.91 -8.27
N ILE A 14 -2.76 -8.93 -7.72
CA ILE A 14 -1.71 -8.81 -6.71
C ILE A 14 -0.47 -9.52 -7.23
N ASN A 15 0.65 -8.80 -7.32
CA ASN A 15 1.92 -9.31 -7.88
C ASN A 15 1.69 -10.04 -9.21
N ASP A 16 1.02 -9.35 -10.15
CA ASP A 16 0.65 -9.82 -11.49
C ASP A 16 -0.29 -11.04 -11.57
N ARG A 17 -0.77 -11.55 -10.42
CA ARG A 17 -1.80 -12.59 -10.37
C ARG A 17 -3.18 -11.97 -10.22
N THR A 18 -4.07 -12.24 -11.17
CA THR A 18 -5.48 -11.87 -11.08
C THR A 18 -6.14 -12.58 -9.89
N MET A 19 -6.72 -11.80 -8.99
CA MET A 19 -7.38 -12.30 -7.79
C MET A 19 -8.88 -12.42 -8.00
N THR A 20 -9.50 -11.38 -8.55
CA THR A 20 -10.95 -11.34 -8.77
C THR A 20 -11.31 -10.32 -9.85
N SER A 21 -12.51 -10.48 -10.41
CA SER A 21 -13.15 -9.50 -11.28
C SER A 21 -14.62 -9.38 -10.92
N VAL A 22 -15.09 -8.17 -10.67
CA VAL A 22 -16.47 -7.87 -10.25
C VAL A 22 -17.13 -6.92 -11.24
N ARG A 23 -18.44 -7.06 -11.40
CA ARG A 23 -19.24 -6.11 -12.18
C ARG A 23 -19.49 -4.84 -11.37
N LEU A 24 -19.46 -3.70 -12.04
CA LEU A 24 -19.76 -2.40 -11.46
C LEU A 24 -21.19 -2.02 -11.81
N GLY A 25 -22.06 -1.90 -10.81
CA GLY A 25 -23.48 -1.64 -10.99
C GLY A 25 -24.12 -0.97 -9.78
N LYS A 26 -25.44 -1.12 -9.61
CA LYS A 26 -26.17 -0.53 -8.47
C LYS A 26 -25.62 -0.99 -7.11
N GLU A 27 -25.24 -2.27 -7.00
CA GLU A 27 -24.74 -2.86 -5.74
C GLU A 27 -23.38 -2.30 -5.32
N THR A 28 -22.62 -1.74 -6.26
CA THR A 28 -21.29 -1.15 -6.02
C THR A 28 -21.33 0.37 -6.01
N GLN A 29 -22.50 1.00 -6.15
CA GLN A 29 -22.62 2.42 -6.44
C GLN A 29 -22.41 3.29 -5.19
N ASP A 30 -22.87 2.84 -4.03
CA ASP A 30 -22.75 3.55 -2.75
C ASP A 30 -22.20 2.59 -1.68
N GLY A 31 -20.89 2.65 -1.42
CA GLY A 31 -20.26 1.89 -0.33
C GLY A 31 -20.11 0.38 -0.57
N GLY A 32 -20.06 -0.05 -1.83
CA GLY A 32 -19.75 -1.44 -2.18
C GLY A 32 -18.42 -1.87 -1.57
N ARG A 33 -18.40 -3.02 -0.88
CA ARG A 33 -17.19 -3.57 -0.25
C ARG A 33 -16.75 -4.84 -0.96
N LEU A 34 -15.44 -4.92 -1.23
CA LEU A 34 -14.80 -6.08 -1.82
C LEU A 34 -13.68 -6.56 -0.88
N SER A 35 -13.82 -7.77 -0.37
CA SER A 35 -12.79 -8.43 0.43
C SER A 35 -12.04 -9.45 -0.43
N ILE A 36 -10.73 -9.30 -0.52
CA ILE A 36 -9.86 -10.16 -1.33
C ILE A 36 -8.86 -10.81 -0.39
N PRO A 37 -8.75 -12.16 -0.36
CA PRO A 37 -7.70 -12.81 0.40
C PRO A 37 -6.36 -12.45 -0.22
N LEU A 38 -5.46 -11.88 0.57
CA LEU A 38 -4.08 -11.69 0.13
C LEU A 38 -3.42 -13.07 -0.04
N PRO A 39 -2.70 -13.32 -1.14
CA PRO A 39 -1.88 -14.52 -1.24
C PRO A 39 -0.91 -14.54 -0.06
N ALA A 40 -0.64 -15.72 0.50
CA ALA A 40 0.40 -15.85 1.52
C ALA A 40 1.69 -15.26 0.93
N ALA A 41 2.19 -14.19 1.54
CA ALA A 41 3.43 -13.58 1.11
C ALA A 41 4.50 -14.68 1.14
N GLY A 42 5.01 -15.03 -0.04
CA GLY A 42 6.24 -15.79 -0.13
C GLY A 42 7.31 -15.02 0.63
N SER A 43 8.28 -15.74 1.17
CA SER A 43 9.39 -15.21 1.97
C SER A 43 10.38 -14.33 1.17
N SER A 44 9.92 -13.60 0.16
CA SER A 44 10.73 -12.65 -0.60
C SER A 44 10.33 -11.24 -0.19
N GLY A 45 11.33 -10.41 0.10
CA GLY A 45 11.16 -8.98 0.38
C GLY A 45 10.72 -8.17 -0.85
N ASP A 46 9.94 -8.77 -1.75
CA ASP A 46 9.38 -8.11 -2.91
C ASP A 46 8.24 -7.18 -2.46
N PRO A 47 8.13 -5.98 -3.05
CA PRO A 47 7.04 -5.07 -2.74
C PRO A 47 5.69 -5.71 -3.10
N LEU A 48 4.69 -5.53 -2.24
CA LEU A 48 3.31 -5.91 -2.52
C LEU A 48 2.72 -4.90 -3.52
N VAL A 49 2.52 -5.32 -4.77
CA VAL A 49 1.91 -4.49 -5.81
C VAL A 49 0.45 -4.89 -6.01
N ILE A 50 -0.46 -3.96 -5.73
CA ILE A 50 -1.90 -4.14 -5.95
C ILE A 50 -2.31 -3.29 -7.15
N ARG A 51 -2.85 -3.92 -8.19
CA ARG A 51 -3.31 -3.26 -9.41
C ARG A 51 -4.82 -3.37 -9.53
N PHE A 52 -5.46 -2.22 -9.74
CA PHE A 52 -6.88 -2.14 -10.09
C PHE A 52 -7.00 -1.77 -11.58
N ALA A 53 -7.70 -2.59 -12.35
CA ALA A 53 -7.99 -2.35 -13.74
C ALA A 53 -9.50 -2.17 -13.92
N PHE A 54 -9.91 -1.02 -14.44
CA PHE A 54 -11.30 -0.66 -14.65
C PHE A 54 -11.64 -0.71 -16.13
N HIS A 55 -12.70 -1.42 -16.48
CA HIS A 55 -13.34 -1.32 -17.78
C HIS A 55 -14.71 -0.70 -17.57
N LEU A 56 -14.95 0.49 -18.10
CA LEU A 56 -16.17 1.27 -17.85
C LEU A 56 -16.91 1.52 -19.17
N ARG A 57 -18.25 1.39 -19.15
CA ARG A 57 -19.09 1.61 -20.33
C ARG A 57 -20.38 2.35 -19.95
N LEU A 58 -20.71 3.40 -20.71
CA LEU A 58 -21.98 4.13 -20.61
C LEU A 58 -23.09 3.54 -21.50
N THR A 59 -22.70 2.77 -22.52
CA THR A 59 -23.64 2.21 -23.50
C THR A 59 -23.17 0.85 -24.00
N LYS A 60 -24.11 0.10 -24.57
CA LYS A 60 -23.86 -1.16 -25.28
C LYS A 60 -23.39 -0.95 -26.72
N ASP A 61 -23.45 0.28 -27.21
CA ASP A 61 -22.93 0.64 -28.53
C ASP A 61 -21.40 0.51 -28.57
N GLN A 62 -20.91 -0.28 -29.52
CA GLN A 62 -19.49 -0.55 -29.71
C GLN A 62 -18.75 0.65 -30.30
N CYS A 63 -19.45 1.56 -30.98
CA CYS A 63 -18.88 2.77 -31.58
C CYS A 63 -18.82 3.97 -30.62
N ALA A 64 -19.34 3.82 -29.41
CA ALA A 64 -19.30 4.90 -28.43
C ALA A 64 -17.88 5.16 -27.93
N ILE A 65 -17.54 6.44 -27.79
CA ILE A 65 -16.24 6.89 -27.31
C ILE A 65 -16.09 6.44 -25.85
N PRO A 66 -15.08 5.63 -25.52
CA PRO A 66 -14.88 5.10 -24.17
C PRO A 66 -14.27 6.13 -23.20
N ASP A 67 -13.78 7.26 -23.70
CA ASP A 67 -13.10 8.32 -22.94
C ASP A 67 -14.06 9.47 -22.62
N ASP A 68 -15.16 9.15 -21.94
CA ASP A 68 -16.11 10.13 -21.42
C ASP A 68 -15.68 10.52 -19.99
N PRO A 69 -15.44 11.81 -19.67
CA PRO A 69 -15.02 12.24 -18.34
C PRO A 69 -16.05 11.95 -17.24
N ALA A 70 -17.30 11.62 -17.58
CA ALA A 70 -18.30 11.15 -16.63
C ALA A 70 -18.07 9.70 -16.18
N LEU A 71 -17.17 8.95 -16.82
CA LEU A 71 -16.76 7.61 -16.40
C LEU A 71 -15.69 7.68 -15.32
N TRP A 72 -16.13 7.60 -14.08
CA TRP A 72 -15.23 7.57 -12.93
C TRP A 72 -15.61 6.46 -11.95
N VAL A 73 -14.61 6.05 -11.17
CA VAL A 73 -14.75 5.18 -10.00
C VAL A 73 -13.90 5.76 -8.89
N THR A 74 -14.37 5.65 -7.65
CA THR A 74 -13.61 6.04 -6.47
C THR A 74 -13.25 4.81 -5.67
N ILE A 75 -11.96 4.70 -5.30
CA ILE A 75 -11.52 3.82 -4.21
C ILE A 75 -11.47 4.71 -2.97
N HIS A 76 -12.27 4.35 -1.97
CA HIS A 76 -12.34 5.11 -0.73
C HIS A 76 -11.07 4.93 0.12
N ASP A 77 -10.71 5.98 0.86
CA ASP A 77 -9.58 6.02 1.80
C ASP A 77 -9.78 5.11 3.03
N ASP A 78 -11.01 4.69 3.30
CA ASP A 78 -11.33 3.68 4.31
C ASP A 78 -10.96 2.24 3.91
N SER A 79 -10.41 2.04 2.71
CA SER A 79 -9.86 0.75 2.25
C SER A 79 -8.63 0.36 3.08
N ARG A 80 -8.55 -0.90 3.52
CA ARG A 80 -7.49 -1.36 4.44
C ARG A 80 -6.86 -2.67 3.98
N LEU A 81 -5.56 -2.80 4.26
CA LEU A 81 -4.84 -4.08 4.21
C LEU A 81 -4.73 -4.65 5.62
N ALA A 82 -5.21 -5.88 5.80
CA ALA A 82 -5.15 -6.57 7.07
C ALA A 82 -4.10 -7.70 7.01
N PHE A 83 -3.05 -7.58 7.82
CA PHE A 83 -2.02 -8.60 7.95
C PHE A 83 -2.10 -9.26 9.33
N SER A 84 -2.08 -10.59 9.37
CA SER A 84 -1.89 -11.31 10.63
C SER A 84 -0.38 -11.45 10.87
N THR A 85 0.18 -10.59 11.71
CA THR A 85 1.59 -10.67 12.10
C THR A 85 1.78 -11.64 13.26
N LYS A 86 2.96 -12.24 13.34
CA LYS A 86 3.41 -13.01 14.50
C LYS A 86 4.82 -12.54 14.86
N PRO A 87 5.20 -12.53 16.14
CA PRO A 87 6.59 -12.27 16.51
C PRO A 87 7.52 -13.20 15.76
N SER A 88 8.59 -12.65 15.20
CA SER A 88 9.65 -13.46 14.61
C SER A 88 10.23 -14.37 15.69
N ALA A 89 10.40 -15.66 15.38
CA ALA A 89 11.10 -16.59 16.27
C ALA A 89 12.60 -16.30 16.37
N THR A 90 13.14 -15.53 15.41
CA THR A 90 14.54 -15.15 15.34
C THR A 90 14.69 -13.70 15.79
N ALA A 91 15.53 -13.47 16.79
CA ALA A 91 15.93 -12.11 17.17
C ALA A 91 16.78 -11.49 16.05
N PRO A 92 16.50 -10.24 15.64
CA PRO A 92 17.31 -9.57 14.63
C PRO A 92 18.71 -9.26 15.17
N TYR A 93 19.68 -9.20 14.29
CA TYR A 93 21.02 -8.67 14.58
C TYR A 93 21.04 -7.15 14.39
N LEU A 94 22.00 -6.48 15.04
CA LEU A 94 22.24 -5.04 14.81
C LEU A 94 22.52 -4.71 13.34
N SER A 95 23.12 -5.65 12.60
CA SER A 95 23.36 -5.54 11.16
C SER A 95 22.08 -5.48 10.34
N ASP A 96 20.95 -5.92 10.89
CA ASP A 96 19.65 -5.98 10.21
C ASP A 96 18.87 -4.67 10.37
N LEU A 97 19.28 -3.76 11.25
CA LEU A 97 18.61 -2.47 11.46
C LEU A 97 18.26 -1.72 10.16
N PRO A 98 19.13 -1.63 9.13
CA PRO A 98 18.79 -0.95 7.88
C PRO A 98 17.55 -1.50 7.17
N THR A 99 17.25 -2.80 7.33
CA THR A 99 16.11 -3.46 6.67
C THR A 99 14.85 -3.43 7.51
N LEU A 100 14.94 -3.06 8.80
CA LEU A 100 13.79 -2.92 9.69
C LEU A 100 13.09 -1.56 9.56
N PHE A 101 13.80 -0.55 9.05
CA PHE A 101 13.25 0.78 8.78
C PHE A 101 13.05 0.96 7.26
N THR A 102 12.10 0.21 6.70
CA THR A 102 11.69 0.41 5.30
C THR A 102 10.72 1.57 5.18
N SER A 103 10.81 2.28 4.05
CA SER A 103 9.90 3.37 3.72
C SER A 103 8.51 2.83 3.41
N GLY A 104 7.54 3.12 4.27
CA GLY A 104 6.13 3.23 3.89
C GLY A 104 5.72 4.69 3.94
N PRO A 105 4.54 5.08 3.41
CA PRO A 105 3.95 6.34 3.84
C PRO A 105 3.97 6.32 5.37
N ILE A 106 4.51 7.38 5.99
CA ILE A 106 4.39 7.58 7.43
C ILE A 106 2.89 7.57 7.67
N ALA A 107 2.36 6.42 8.09
CA ALA A 107 0.97 6.33 8.47
C ALA A 107 0.78 7.38 9.57
N ASP A 108 -0.34 8.09 9.55
CA ASP A 108 -0.70 9.16 10.49
C ASP A 108 -0.62 8.74 11.99
N GLU A 109 -0.23 7.51 12.32
CA GLU A 109 -0.32 6.94 13.65
C GLU A 109 1.00 6.48 14.28
N GLY A 110 2.17 6.95 13.83
CA GLY A 110 3.38 6.67 14.61
C GLY A 110 4.65 7.40 14.19
N TYR A 111 5.10 8.35 15.02
CA TYR A 111 6.48 8.82 14.98
C TYR A 111 7.41 7.75 15.56
N PRO A 112 8.63 7.57 15.02
CA PRO A 112 9.61 6.69 15.64
C PRO A 112 9.91 7.19 17.06
N VAL A 113 9.84 6.28 18.04
CA VAL A 113 10.13 6.58 19.45
C VAL A 113 11.53 6.06 19.77
N ILE A 114 12.39 6.96 20.26
CA ILE A 114 13.69 6.60 20.83
C ILE A 114 13.52 6.56 22.35
N VAL A 115 13.71 5.37 22.93
CA VAL A 115 13.66 5.18 24.38
C VAL A 115 15.04 5.51 24.95
N MET A 116 15.08 6.42 25.91
CA MET A 116 16.30 6.92 26.54
C MET A 116 16.41 6.41 27.99
N PRO A 117 17.62 6.40 28.59
CA PRO A 117 17.78 6.22 30.03
C PRO A 117 17.00 7.27 30.84
N GLU A 118 16.66 6.95 32.10
CA GLU A 118 15.90 7.86 32.97
C GLU A 118 16.60 9.21 33.23
N ARG A 119 17.94 9.22 33.20
CA ARG A 119 18.77 10.42 33.35
C ARG A 119 19.81 10.45 32.24
N PRO A 120 19.45 10.96 31.04
CA PRO A 120 20.35 10.98 29.91
C PRO A 120 21.47 12.01 30.09
N ASP A 121 22.66 11.67 29.64
CA ASP A 121 23.80 12.59 29.56
C ASP A 121 24.10 13.03 28.11
N GLY A 122 25.20 13.76 27.92
CA GLY A 122 25.59 14.26 26.60
C GLY A 122 25.92 13.16 25.59
N GLU A 123 26.42 12.00 26.05
CA GLU A 123 26.71 10.87 25.17
C GLU A 123 25.42 10.20 24.72
N ASP A 124 24.43 10.06 25.62
CA ASP A 124 23.11 9.53 25.30
C ASP A 124 22.42 10.36 24.21
N PHE A 125 22.43 11.70 24.34
CA PHE A 125 21.83 12.58 23.33
C PHE A 125 22.56 12.49 21.99
N ASN A 126 23.88 12.40 22.01
CA ASN A 126 24.66 12.22 20.78
C ASN A 126 24.33 10.89 20.09
N ALA A 127 24.21 9.81 20.86
CA ALA A 127 23.82 8.50 20.34
C ALA A 127 22.41 8.53 19.74
N ALA A 128 21.44 9.14 20.44
CA ALA A 128 20.08 9.30 19.95
C ALA A 128 20.03 10.11 18.64
N ALA A 129 20.81 11.18 18.54
CA ALA A 129 20.91 11.99 17.33
C ALA A 129 21.49 11.20 16.15
N ILE A 130 22.54 10.40 16.38
CA ILE A 130 23.13 9.52 15.35
C ILE A 130 22.10 8.50 14.87
N VAL A 131 21.37 7.84 15.79
CA VAL A 131 20.32 6.87 15.44
C VAL A 131 19.20 7.53 14.65
N ALA A 132 18.71 8.69 15.10
CA ALA A 132 17.66 9.44 14.40
C ALA A 132 18.07 9.83 12.98
N HIS A 133 19.30 10.34 12.81
CA HIS A 133 19.86 10.66 11.50
C HIS A 133 19.90 9.42 10.59
N GLN A 134 20.39 8.29 11.10
CA GLN A 134 20.56 7.09 10.30
C GLN A 134 19.22 6.46 9.90
N VAL A 135 18.23 6.43 10.80
CA VAL A 135 16.85 6.01 10.51
C VAL A 135 16.22 6.93 9.45
N GLY A 136 16.41 8.25 9.57
CA GLY A 136 15.99 9.21 8.56
C GLY A 136 16.59 8.91 7.17
N ASN A 137 17.90 8.64 7.12
CA ASN A 137 18.60 8.29 5.88
C ASN A 137 18.07 6.97 5.26
N TRP A 138 17.82 5.93 6.05
CA TRP A 138 17.25 4.67 5.54
C TRP A 138 15.82 4.86 5.02
N SER A 139 14.98 5.58 5.76
CA SER A 139 13.59 5.86 5.38
C SER A 139 13.45 6.82 4.18
N GLY A 140 14.43 7.70 3.94
CA GLY A 140 14.41 8.64 2.81
C GLY A 140 14.89 8.06 1.48
N ARG A 141 15.68 6.98 1.49
CA ARG A 141 16.31 6.41 0.28
C ARG A 141 15.35 5.79 -0.75
N VAL A 142 14.11 5.47 -0.36
CA VAL A 142 13.09 4.94 -1.29
C VAL A 142 12.30 6.05 -1.97
N LEU A 143 12.49 7.32 -1.59
CA LEU A 143 11.79 8.47 -2.17
C LEU A 143 12.58 9.16 -3.31
N ASP A 144 13.68 8.58 -3.79
CA ASP A 144 14.44 9.13 -4.92
C ASP A 144 14.05 8.41 -6.23
N PRO A 145 13.07 8.94 -7.00
CA PRO A 145 12.69 8.37 -8.29
C PRO A 145 13.81 8.51 -9.34
N CYS A 146 14.90 9.24 -9.07
CA CYS A 146 16.00 9.44 -10.02
C CYS A 146 17.10 8.36 -9.94
N LEU A 147 17.01 7.40 -9.02
CA LEU A 147 17.97 6.30 -8.88
C LEU A 147 17.44 4.94 -9.39
N ALA A 148 16.29 4.94 -10.06
CA ALA A 148 15.62 3.75 -10.58
C ALA A 148 15.80 3.53 -12.11
N GLU A 149 16.78 4.20 -12.74
CA GLU A 149 17.19 4.00 -14.15
C GLU A 149 18.56 3.33 -14.27
#